data_AF-A0A935LFI2-F1
#
_entry.id   AF-A0A935LFI2-F1
#
_cell.length_a   1.000
_cell.length_b   1.000
_cell.length_c   1.000
_cell.angle_alpha   90.00
_cell.angle_beta   90.00
_cell.angle_gamma   90.00
#
_symmetry.space_group_name_H-M   'P 1'
#
loop_
_entity.id
_entity.type
_entity.pdbx_description
1 polymer ?
#
loop_
_entity_poly.entity_id
_entity_poly.type
_entity_poly.pdbx_seq_one_letter_code
_entity_poly.pdbx_strand_id
1 'polypeptide(L)'
;MFFHWLRHRAAWLAFAALSLPAQALAQETLDWTEDALLHDGRKLQVRMQGNSAPPSFYLTNQKSRLSQFRLVFEHPDTRQPIVWQGARYFAPLLIDFVDGVPYLVVYGRPTRDTVAQYGCPELPYVYLRHGAGGWQSIPADTAPPALALANLSTHDVTASAMGRHFSAAEVANRLERQVRESLGLVQKKIPRTLADWSTDQKRSAMVERLVGDCRPPVAPMAAVVLPAPFEGNTSVLESSEYVPEKAYDAKDWKDWTQDTPRANACTRLFHRVEAENFHQDLHFAHTPGARKRVPYARYGVIDPTVQVLCDGHVWFIRNPPDSNKIAITQYTRSGDLVFHTAFVRPRDEPGLTGTLRLPSLRSEGDYLYFDWTVSRSDGSQQLLKRSQSLRVPTSALAR
;
A
#
# COMPACT_ATOMS: atom_id res chain seq x y z
N MET A 1 -3.80 -22.17 67.41
CA MET A 1 -2.93 -21.78 66.28
C MET A 1 -3.76 -21.20 65.14
N PHE A 2 -4.34 -20.00 65.32
CA PHE A 2 -5.11 -19.38 64.23
C PHE A 2 -5.28 -17.87 64.44
N PHE A 3 -4.25 -17.14 64.86
CA PHE A 3 -4.31 -15.67 64.97
C PHE A 3 -2.89 -15.09 65.00
N HIS A 4 -2.20 -14.97 63.86
CA HIS A 4 -1.01 -14.10 63.73
C HIS A 4 -0.51 -13.92 62.28
N TRP A 5 -1.41 -13.66 61.32
CA TRP A 5 -0.98 -13.44 59.91
C TRP A 5 -1.81 -12.40 59.15
N LEU A 6 -2.05 -11.23 59.75
CA LEU A 6 -2.82 -10.16 59.07
C LEU A 6 -2.48 -8.74 59.57
N ARG A 7 -1.19 -8.40 59.69
CA ARG A 7 -0.77 -7.04 60.08
C ARG A 7 0.32 -6.35 59.24
N HIS A 8 0.80 -6.94 58.13
CA HIS A 8 1.87 -6.33 57.32
C HIS A 8 1.53 -6.00 55.86
N ARG A 9 0.25 -6.02 55.44
CA ARG A 9 -0.14 -5.67 54.06
C ARG A 9 -0.80 -4.29 53.87
N ALA A 10 -0.88 -3.47 54.91
CA ALA A 10 -1.54 -2.14 54.82
C ALA A 10 -0.56 -0.95 54.70
N ALA A 11 0.76 -1.17 54.72
CA ALA A 11 1.75 -0.08 54.73
C ALA A 11 2.50 0.13 53.40
N TRP A 12 2.23 -0.68 52.36
CA TRP A 12 2.89 -0.57 51.05
C TRP A 12 2.00 -0.08 49.91
N LEU A 13 0.72 0.22 50.18
CA LEU A 13 -0.23 0.76 49.18
C LEU A 13 -0.47 2.28 49.29
N ALA A 14 0.09 2.94 50.30
CA ALA A 14 -0.08 4.38 50.50
C ALA A 14 1.08 5.25 49.95
N PHE A 15 2.17 4.65 49.47
CA PHE A 15 3.33 5.38 48.93
C PHE A 15 3.51 5.30 47.41
N ALA A 16 2.61 4.61 46.70
CA ALA A 16 2.64 4.50 45.23
C ALA A 16 1.54 5.33 44.52
N ALA A 17 0.90 6.27 45.23
CA ALA A 17 -0.23 7.06 44.72
C ALA A 17 0.06 8.57 44.58
N LEU A 18 1.30 9.03 44.77
CA LEU A 18 1.62 10.48 44.78
C LEU A 18 2.84 10.87 43.93
N SER A 19 3.16 10.13 42.88
CA SER A 19 4.20 10.53 41.92
C SER A 19 3.95 10.03 40.50
N LEU A 20 2.73 10.19 39.99
CA LEU A 20 2.58 10.44 38.56
C LEU A 20 2.83 11.94 38.38
N PRO A 21 4.01 12.37 37.88
CA PRO A 21 4.10 13.73 37.40
C PRO A 21 3.06 13.85 36.30
N ALA A 22 2.05 14.67 36.54
CA ALA A 22 1.25 15.27 35.49
C ALA A 22 2.19 16.11 34.63
N GLN A 23 3.01 15.44 33.79
CA GLN A 23 3.49 16.02 32.56
C GLN A 23 2.27 16.10 31.64
N ALA A 24 1.32 16.97 32.00
CA ALA A 24 0.53 17.64 31.01
C ALA A 24 1.57 18.40 30.18
N LEU A 25 2.07 17.74 29.13
CA LEU A 25 2.90 18.37 28.12
C LEU A 25 2.08 19.56 27.65
N ALA A 26 2.45 20.76 28.12
CA ALA A 26 1.81 21.99 27.70
C ALA A 26 1.95 22.04 26.18
N GLN A 27 0.85 21.80 25.47
CA GLN A 27 0.84 21.88 24.01
C GLN A 27 1.16 23.33 23.67
N GLU A 28 2.30 23.53 23.02
CA GLU A 28 2.74 24.85 22.59
C GLU A 28 1.75 25.36 21.53
N THR A 29 1.12 26.50 21.80
CA THR A 29 0.29 27.17 20.80
C THR A 29 1.21 28.00 19.90
N LEU A 30 1.26 27.64 18.63
CA LEU A 30 1.97 28.37 17.59
C LEU A 30 1.02 29.35 16.93
N ASP A 31 1.47 30.59 16.72
CA ASP A 31 0.74 31.59 15.94
C ASP A 31 1.66 32.33 14.96
N TRP A 32 1.14 32.62 13.77
CA TRP A 32 1.87 33.32 12.72
C TRP A 32 0.89 33.99 11.75
N THR A 33 1.40 34.81 10.84
CA THR A 33 0.59 35.43 9.79
C THR A 33 1.16 35.17 8.41
N GLU A 34 0.28 35.05 7.41
CA GLU A 34 0.63 34.87 6.00
C GLU A 34 -0.13 35.87 5.14
N ASP A 35 0.54 36.44 4.14
CA ASP A 35 -0.12 37.16 3.05
C ASP A 35 -0.58 36.16 1.98
N ALA A 36 -1.89 36.02 1.80
CA ALA A 36 -2.48 35.30 0.68
C ALA A 36 -2.73 36.26 -0.48
N LEU A 37 -2.22 35.94 -1.67
CA LEU A 37 -2.54 36.65 -2.91
C LEU A 37 -3.80 36.04 -3.53
N LEU A 38 -4.87 36.82 -3.63
CA LEU A 38 -6.17 36.40 -4.17
C LEU A 38 -6.14 36.35 -5.70
N HIS A 39 -7.09 35.65 -6.33
CA HIS A 39 -7.16 35.56 -7.79
C HIS A 39 -7.34 36.91 -8.50
N ASP A 40 -7.88 37.91 -7.82
CA ASP A 40 -8.08 39.28 -8.33
C ASP A 40 -6.86 40.20 -8.11
N GLY A 41 -5.76 39.67 -7.56
CA GLY A 41 -4.53 40.39 -7.28
C GLY A 41 -4.52 41.16 -5.96
N ARG A 42 -5.63 41.20 -5.21
CA ARG A 42 -5.64 41.74 -3.85
C ARG A 42 -4.86 40.83 -2.91
N LYS A 43 -4.37 41.44 -1.83
CA LYS A 43 -3.64 40.75 -0.77
C LYS A 43 -4.50 40.67 0.48
N LEU A 44 -4.58 39.47 1.06
CA LEU A 44 -5.29 39.18 2.30
C LEU A 44 -4.30 38.75 3.37
N GLN A 45 -4.30 39.41 4.52
CA GLN A 45 -3.54 38.94 5.67
C GLN A 45 -4.33 37.87 6.43
N VAL A 46 -3.73 36.72 6.62
CA VAL A 46 -4.33 35.55 7.28
C VAL A 46 -3.56 35.26 8.55
N ARG A 47 -4.25 35.29 9.69
CA ARG A 47 -3.70 34.85 10.97
C ARG A 47 -3.96 33.37 11.17
N MET A 48 -2.88 32.64 11.42
CA MET A 48 -2.88 31.21 11.65
C MET A 48 -2.55 30.90 13.11
N GLN A 49 -3.22 29.91 13.68
CA GLN A 49 -2.92 29.37 14.99
C GLN A 49 -3.03 27.83 14.97
N GLY A 50 -2.22 27.16 15.77
CA GLY A 50 -2.33 25.71 15.96
C GLY A 50 -1.62 25.23 17.21
N ASN A 51 -2.08 24.11 17.75
CA ASN A 51 -1.48 23.49 18.94
C ASN A 51 -0.49 22.41 18.52
N SER A 52 0.73 22.45 19.06
CA SER A 52 1.74 21.46 18.71
C SER A 52 1.31 20.05 19.11
N ALA A 53 1.68 19.08 18.28
CA ALA A 53 1.42 17.66 18.45
C ALA A 53 2.71 16.88 18.23
N PRO A 54 2.91 15.75 18.92
CA PRO A 54 4.06 14.88 18.68
C PRO A 54 4.17 14.50 17.21
N PRO A 55 5.39 14.38 16.66
CA PRO A 55 5.58 13.97 15.28
C PRO A 55 4.86 12.65 15.02
N SER A 56 4.21 12.57 13.87
CA SER A 56 3.54 11.34 13.44
C SER A 56 4.50 10.52 12.59
N PHE A 57 4.54 9.20 12.81
CA PHE A 57 5.34 8.28 11.99
C PHE A 57 4.79 8.10 10.56
N TYR A 58 3.64 8.69 10.24
CA TYR A 58 3.14 8.72 8.87
C TYR A 58 3.98 9.72 8.04
N LEU A 59 4.66 9.20 7.02
CA LEU A 59 5.57 9.89 6.09
C LEU A 59 4.97 11.06 5.28
N THR A 60 3.77 11.55 5.61
CA THR A 60 3.19 12.73 4.95
C THR A 60 3.50 13.98 5.76
N ASN A 61 4.58 14.64 5.33
CA ASN A 61 5.19 15.87 5.88
C ASN A 61 4.30 17.13 5.76
N GLN A 62 3.03 17.08 6.17
CA GLN A 62 2.10 18.20 6.02
C GLN A 62 1.46 18.59 7.35
N LYS A 63 1.89 19.73 7.92
CA LYS A 63 1.47 20.29 9.22
C LYS A 63 1.06 19.24 10.26
N SER A 64 1.72 18.09 10.24
CA SER A 64 1.28 16.88 10.96
C SER A 64 1.58 17.01 12.45
N ARG A 65 2.40 18.01 12.77
CA ARG A 65 2.81 18.48 14.08
C ARG A 65 1.81 19.45 14.71
N LEU A 66 0.65 19.68 14.10
CA LEU A 66 -0.42 20.47 14.70
C LEU A 66 -1.65 19.59 14.96
N SER A 67 -2.20 19.61 16.18
CA SER A 67 -3.40 18.85 16.55
C SER A 67 -4.69 19.53 16.09
N GLN A 68 -4.67 20.85 15.97
CA GLN A 68 -5.78 21.71 15.54
C GLN A 68 -5.26 22.89 14.75
N PHE A 69 -6.09 23.41 13.85
CA PHE A 69 -5.83 24.61 13.06
C PHE A 69 -6.93 25.64 13.30
N ARG A 70 -6.54 26.90 13.38
CA ARG A 70 -7.44 28.03 13.32
C ARG A 70 -6.89 29.06 12.35
N LEU A 71 -7.75 29.50 11.43
CA LEU A 71 -7.43 30.47 10.40
C LEU A 71 -8.40 31.64 10.59
N VAL A 72 -7.88 32.85 10.71
CA VAL A 72 -8.65 34.08 10.96
C VAL A 72 -8.23 35.14 9.94
N PHE A 73 -9.20 35.74 9.27
CA PHE A 73 -8.99 36.77 8.26
C PHE A 73 -10.21 37.69 8.20
N GLU A 74 -10.09 38.84 7.56
CA GLU A 74 -11.20 39.77 7.37
C GLU A 74 -11.67 39.72 5.92
N HIS A 75 -12.99 39.80 5.71
CA HIS A 75 -13.54 40.01 4.39
C HIS A 75 -12.97 41.33 3.80
N PRO A 76 -12.43 41.33 2.56
CA PRO A 76 -11.74 42.50 2.02
C PRO A 76 -12.66 43.72 1.90
N ASP A 77 -13.93 43.52 1.51
CA ASP A 77 -14.89 44.61 1.32
C ASP A 77 -15.66 44.99 2.60
N THR A 78 -16.14 44.01 3.39
CA THR A 78 -16.98 44.29 4.57
C THR A 78 -16.19 44.41 5.87
N ARG A 79 -14.90 44.03 5.87
CA ARG A 79 -14.01 43.96 7.05
C ARG A 79 -14.51 43.02 8.15
N GLN A 80 -15.54 42.22 7.88
CA GLN A 80 -16.06 41.26 8.85
C GLN A 80 -15.04 40.13 9.09
N PRO A 81 -14.79 39.74 10.35
CA PRO A 81 -13.88 38.65 10.66
C PRO A 81 -14.51 37.30 10.29
N ILE A 82 -13.72 36.45 9.66
CA ILE A 82 -14.08 35.10 9.25
C ILE A 82 -13.10 34.13 9.88
N VAL A 83 -13.63 33.06 10.47
CA VAL A 83 -12.85 32.06 11.20
C VAL A 83 -13.12 30.70 10.62
N TRP A 84 -12.06 29.95 10.33
CA TRP A 84 -12.12 28.53 10.05
C TRP A 84 -11.36 27.75 11.13
N GLN A 85 -11.88 26.57 11.49
CA GLN A 85 -11.23 25.64 12.40
C GLN A 85 -11.13 24.26 11.75
N GLY A 86 -9.93 23.66 11.82
CA GLY A 86 -9.63 22.35 11.25
C GLY A 86 -9.02 21.40 12.26
N ALA A 87 -9.19 20.11 12.03
CA ALA A 87 -8.54 19.05 12.80
C ALA A 87 -7.14 18.76 12.26
N ARG A 88 -6.36 17.97 13.01
CA ARG A 88 -5.09 17.40 12.56
C ARG A 88 -5.24 16.77 11.16
N TYR A 89 -4.21 16.94 10.33
CA TYR A 89 -4.15 16.46 8.94
C TYR A 89 -5.03 17.18 7.91
N PHE A 90 -5.71 18.27 8.29
CA PHE A 90 -6.45 19.13 7.38
C PHE A 90 -5.74 20.48 7.24
N ALA A 91 -4.89 20.60 6.22
CA ALA A 91 -4.04 21.77 6.00
C ALA A 91 -4.68 22.72 4.98
N PRO A 92 -4.95 23.99 5.32
CA PRO A 92 -5.47 24.97 4.37
C PRO A 92 -4.42 25.28 3.30
N LEU A 93 -4.83 25.27 2.03
CA LEU A 93 -3.98 25.47 0.85
C LEU A 93 -4.32 26.74 0.07
N LEU A 94 -5.59 27.08 0.01
CA LEU A 94 -6.11 28.18 -0.81
C LEU A 94 -7.21 28.89 -0.04
N ILE A 95 -7.15 30.21 -0.01
CA ILE A 95 -8.24 31.08 0.42
C ILE A 95 -8.54 32.11 -0.66
N ASP A 96 -9.81 32.29 -1.01
CA ASP A 96 -10.19 33.28 -2.02
C ASP A 96 -11.61 33.82 -1.80
N PHE A 97 -11.96 34.87 -2.54
CA PHE A 97 -13.29 35.46 -2.56
C PHE A 97 -13.80 35.49 -4.00
N VAL A 98 -14.93 34.85 -4.28
CA VAL A 98 -15.57 34.91 -5.60
C VAL A 98 -16.94 35.55 -5.43
N ASP A 99 -17.17 36.67 -6.11
CA ASP A 99 -18.40 37.47 -5.99
C ASP A 99 -18.74 37.83 -4.53
N GLY A 100 -17.72 38.19 -3.75
CA GLY A 100 -17.86 38.50 -2.33
C GLY A 100 -18.12 37.29 -1.41
N VAL A 101 -18.10 36.07 -1.95
CA VAL A 101 -18.27 34.85 -1.15
C VAL A 101 -16.90 34.26 -0.81
N PRO A 102 -16.56 34.03 0.47
CA PRO A 102 -15.32 33.41 0.87
C PRO A 102 -15.31 31.90 0.58
N TYR A 103 -14.19 31.42 0.04
CA TYR A 103 -13.91 30.01 -0.22
C TYR A 103 -12.58 29.60 0.39
N LEU A 104 -12.49 28.33 0.79
CA LEU A 104 -11.28 27.72 1.32
C LEU A 104 -11.09 26.34 0.68
N VAL A 105 -9.87 26.03 0.22
CA VAL A 105 -9.49 24.66 -0.13
C VAL A 105 -8.54 24.12 0.91
N VAL A 106 -8.85 22.93 1.40
CA VAL A 106 -8.09 22.24 2.43
C VAL A 106 -7.57 20.93 1.85
N TYR A 107 -6.28 20.66 2.02
CA TYR A 107 -5.75 19.32 1.79
C TYR A 107 -6.02 18.46 3.00
N GLY A 108 -6.61 17.29 2.80
CA GLY A 108 -6.85 16.33 3.86
C GLY A 108 -7.12 14.94 3.31
N ARG A 109 -6.74 13.91 4.07
CA ARG A 109 -7.04 12.53 3.67
C ARG A 109 -8.54 12.24 3.87
N PRO A 110 -9.17 11.48 2.98
CA PRO A 110 -10.57 11.08 3.13
C PRO A 110 -10.70 10.01 4.21
N THR A 111 -10.73 10.42 5.48
CA THR A 111 -10.85 9.50 6.63
C THR A 111 -12.27 9.45 7.17
N ARG A 112 -12.68 8.30 7.73
CA ARG A 112 -13.98 8.08 8.38
C ARG A 112 -14.25 9.10 9.48
N ASP A 113 -13.23 9.48 10.24
CA ASP A 113 -13.33 10.44 11.35
C ASP A 113 -13.75 11.84 10.88
N THR A 114 -13.57 12.16 9.60
CA THR A 114 -13.84 13.50 9.05
C THR A 114 -14.95 13.52 8.01
N VAL A 115 -15.58 12.38 7.74
CA VAL A 115 -16.71 12.26 6.80
C VAL A 115 -17.87 13.15 7.20
N ALA A 116 -18.19 13.20 8.50
CA ALA A 116 -19.27 14.04 8.99
C ALA A 116 -19.03 15.53 8.73
N GLN A 117 -17.76 15.96 8.68
CA GLN A 117 -17.38 17.36 8.51
C GLN A 117 -17.19 17.74 7.04
N TYR A 118 -16.59 16.86 6.23
CA TYR A 118 -16.13 17.19 4.87
C TYR A 118 -16.70 16.30 3.78
N GLY A 119 -17.47 15.28 4.12
CA GLY A 119 -17.85 14.20 3.22
C GLY A 119 -16.68 13.27 2.94
N CYS A 120 -16.80 12.46 1.89
CA CYS A 120 -15.76 11.53 1.48
C CYS A 120 -15.26 11.86 0.07
N PRO A 121 -14.38 12.86 -0.09
CA PRO A 121 -13.93 13.29 -1.40
C PRO A 121 -13.05 12.21 -2.06
N GLU A 122 -13.18 12.05 -3.38
CA GLU A 122 -12.33 11.16 -4.19
C GLU A 122 -10.86 11.60 -4.16
N LEU A 123 -10.64 12.91 -4.21
CA LEU A 123 -9.34 13.59 -4.11
C LEU A 123 -9.08 14.05 -2.68
N PRO A 124 -7.81 14.19 -2.23
CA PRO A 124 -7.48 14.72 -0.91
C PRO A 124 -7.62 16.25 -0.82
N TYR A 125 -8.56 16.84 -1.56
CA TYR A 125 -8.82 18.28 -1.63
C TYR A 125 -10.30 18.52 -1.32
N VAL A 126 -10.55 19.21 -0.21
CA VAL A 126 -11.89 19.60 0.25
C VAL A 126 -12.13 21.06 -0.11
N TYR A 127 -13.20 21.33 -0.85
CA TYR A 127 -13.63 22.67 -1.19
C TYR A 127 -14.70 23.12 -0.20
N LEU A 128 -14.49 24.28 0.41
CA LEU A 128 -15.39 24.85 1.41
C LEU A 128 -15.90 26.21 0.93
N ARG A 129 -17.18 26.46 1.16
CA ARG A 129 -17.85 27.75 0.95
C ARG A 129 -18.31 28.31 2.29
N HIS A 130 -18.08 29.59 2.54
CA HIS A 130 -18.59 30.26 3.72
C HIS A 130 -19.94 30.93 3.42
N GLY A 131 -20.92 30.76 4.31
CA GLY A 131 -22.24 31.37 4.21
C GLY A 131 -22.84 31.70 5.57
N ALA A 132 -24.16 31.92 5.63
CA ALA A 132 -24.85 32.28 6.86
C ALA A 132 -24.69 31.24 8.00
N GLY A 133 -24.52 29.96 7.64
CA GLY A 133 -24.30 28.86 8.59
C GLY A 133 -22.82 28.52 8.84
N GLY A 134 -21.87 29.37 8.42
CA GLY A 134 -20.45 29.09 8.48
C GLY A 134 -19.92 28.31 7.27
N TRP A 135 -18.86 27.52 7.48
CA TRP A 135 -18.20 26.75 6.43
C TRP A 135 -18.94 25.47 6.09
N GLN A 136 -19.18 25.24 4.80
CA GLN A 136 -19.82 24.03 4.29
C GLN A 136 -19.00 23.43 3.15
N SER A 137 -18.86 22.10 3.13
CA SER A 137 -18.23 21.38 2.03
C SER A 137 -19.08 21.46 0.77
N ILE A 138 -18.43 21.69 -0.37
CA ILE A 138 -19.06 21.70 -1.69
C ILE A 138 -18.33 20.74 -2.64
N PRO A 139 -19.04 20.12 -3.60
CA PRO A 139 -18.42 19.33 -4.66
C PRO A 139 -17.40 20.13 -5.49
N ALA A 140 -16.28 19.50 -5.86
CA ALA A 140 -15.19 20.14 -6.61
C ALA A 140 -15.59 20.64 -8.02
N ASP A 141 -16.56 19.99 -8.64
CA ASP A 141 -17.14 20.37 -9.93
C ASP A 141 -18.07 21.60 -9.82
N THR A 142 -18.64 21.86 -8.64
CA THR A 142 -19.46 23.06 -8.37
C THR A 142 -18.66 24.24 -7.83
N ALA A 143 -17.41 24.03 -7.41
CA ALA A 143 -16.57 25.09 -6.89
C ALA A 143 -16.20 26.13 -7.98
N PRO A 144 -16.10 27.44 -7.67
CA PRO A 144 -15.77 28.44 -8.70
C PRO A 144 -14.42 28.19 -9.37
N PRO A 145 -14.28 28.26 -10.71
CA PRO A 145 -13.03 28.01 -11.43
C PRO A 145 -11.83 28.86 -10.97
N ALA A 146 -12.08 30.05 -10.41
CA ALA A 146 -11.06 30.93 -9.84
C ALA A 146 -10.25 30.27 -8.71
N LEU A 147 -10.82 29.27 -8.02
CA LEU A 147 -10.11 28.47 -7.01
C LEU A 147 -9.16 27.47 -7.69
N ALA A 148 -8.09 27.99 -8.28
CA ALA A 148 -7.17 27.22 -9.11
C ALA A 148 -5.75 27.14 -8.53
N LEU A 149 -5.30 28.14 -7.77
CA LEU A 149 -3.91 28.26 -7.32
C LEU A 149 -3.84 28.35 -5.79
N ALA A 150 -3.10 27.43 -5.16
CA ALA A 150 -2.78 27.52 -3.75
C ALA A 150 -2.03 28.82 -3.43
N ASN A 151 -2.41 29.47 -2.33
CA ASN A 151 -1.87 30.75 -1.88
C ASN A 151 -1.62 30.80 -0.36
N LEU A 152 -1.66 29.64 0.30
CA LEU A 152 -1.29 29.46 1.70
C LEU A 152 -0.19 28.40 1.82
N SER A 153 0.69 28.56 2.81
CA SER A 153 1.76 27.61 3.07
C SER A 153 1.20 26.37 3.78
N THR A 154 1.67 25.17 3.40
CA THR A 154 1.28 23.89 4.04
C THR A 154 2.44 23.16 4.71
N HIS A 155 3.59 23.82 4.80
CA HIS A 155 4.78 23.26 5.44
C HIS A 155 4.61 23.18 6.97
N ASP A 156 5.29 22.21 7.60
CA ASP A 156 5.34 22.09 9.06
C ASP A 156 5.82 23.41 9.67
N VAL A 157 5.03 23.92 10.61
CA VAL A 157 5.33 25.13 11.36
C VAL A 157 6.02 24.70 12.64
N THR A 158 7.25 25.18 12.84
CA THR A 158 8.05 24.96 14.04
C THR A 158 7.94 26.16 14.98
N ALA A 159 8.42 26.03 16.22
CA ALA A 159 8.50 27.15 17.16
C ALA A 159 9.17 28.41 16.58
N SER A 160 10.11 28.25 15.65
CA SER A 160 10.76 29.37 14.93
C SER A 160 9.83 30.20 14.03
N ALA A 161 8.58 29.79 13.83
CA ALA A 161 7.58 30.54 13.09
C ALA A 161 6.66 31.38 14.01
N MET A 162 6.74 31.19 15.33
CA MET A 162 5.91 31.90 16.29
C MET A 162 6.09 33.42 16.14
N GLY A 163 4.98 34.15 16.06
CA GLY A 163 4.93 35.60 15.85
C GLY A 163 5.42 36.09 14.48
N ARG A 164 5.86 35.21 13.57
CA ARG A 164 6.38 35.63 12.27
C ARG A 164 5.26 36.01 11.31
N HIS A 165 5.59 36.96 10.45
CA HIS A 165 4.83 37.29 9.26
C HIS A 165 5.54 36.73 8.03
N PHE A 166 4.80 36.09 7.13
CA PHE A 166 5.28 35.64 5.83
C PHE A 166 4.59 36.41 4.71
N SER A 167 5.39 37.10 3.91
CA SER A 167 4.92 37.78 2.71
C SER A 167 4.42 36.78 1.65
N ALA A 168 3.63 37.25 0.69
CA ALA A 168 3.08 36.40 -0.37
C ALA A 168 4.19 35.71 -1.19
N ALA A 169 5.33 36.37 -1.38
CA ALA A 169 6.49 35.80 -2.05
C ALA A 169 7.13 34.66 -1.24
N GLU A 170 7.25 34.83 0.09
CA GLU A 170 7.75 33.76 0.97
C GLU A 170 6.79 32.57 1.04
N VAL A 171 5.48 32.84 1.09
CA VAL A 171 4.44 31.80 1.03
C VAL A 171 4.54 31.01 -0.28
N ALA A 172 4.66 31.69 -1.42
CA ALA A 172 4.84 31.05 -2.73
C ALA A 172 6.11 30.19 -2.75
N ASN A 173 7.24 30.70 -2.26
CA ASN A 173 8.49 29.93 -2.20
C ASN A 173 8.39 28.68 -1.32
N ARG A 174 7.68 28.77 -0.18
CA ARG A 174 7.42 27.63 0.71
C ARG A 174 6.51 26.60 0.05
N LEU A 175 5.47 27.04 -0.65
CA LEU A 175 4.57 26.16 -1.39
C LEU A 175 5.33 25.43 -2.51
N GLU A 176 6.14 26.13 -3.30
CA GLU A 176 6.96 25.51 -4.36
C GLU A 176 7.90 24.44 -3.81
N ARG A 177 8.52 24.70 -2.65
CA ARG A 177 9.34 23.69 -1.97
C ARG A 177 8.49 22.50 -1.54
N GLN A 178 7.33 22.73 -0.94
CA GLN A 178 6.43 21.67 -0.49
C GLN A 178 5.92 20.80 -1.66
N VAL A 179 5.58 21.41 -2.79
CA VAL A 179 5.15 20.68 -3.99
C VAL A 179 6.23 19.67 -4.40
N ARG A 180 7.51 20.10 -4.45
CA ARG A 180 8.65 19.21 -4.74
C ARG A 180 8.85 18.13 -3.68
N GLU A 181 8.76 18.47 -2.40
CA GLU A 181 9.00 17.54 -1.29
C GLU A 181 7.86 16.53 -1.08
N SER A 182 6.66 16.84 -1.58
CA SER A 182 5.46 16.03 -1.36
C SER A 182 5.22 14.92 -2.40
N LEU A 183 6.09 14.77 -3.40
CA LEU A 183 5.91 13.83 -4.52
C LEU A 183 4.56 14.04 -5.26
N GLY A 184 4.15 15.29 -5.40
CA GLY A 184 2.91 15.69 -6.07
C GLY A 184 1.63 15.56 -5.23
N LEU A 185 1.70 15.10 -3.98
CA LEU A 185 0.53 15.04 -3.10
C LEU A 185 -0.08 16.43 -2.91
N VAL A 186 0.75 17.42 -2.60
CA VAL A 186 0.38 18.84 -2.63
C VAL A 186 0.74 19.40 -4.00
N GLN A 187 -0.20 20.12 -4.62
CA GLN A 187 0.01 20.81 -5.88
C GLN A 187 -0.28 22.29 -5.74
N LYS A 188 0.50 23.09 -6.48
CA LYS A 188 0.21 24.53 -6.64
C LYS A 188 -1.09 24.76 -7.38
N LYS A 189 -1.31 24.02 -8.48
CA LYS A 189 -2.59 23.99 -9.19
C LYS A 189 -3.50 22.99 -8.49
N ILE A 190 -4.61 23.45 -7.91
CA ILE A 190 -5.54 22.60 -7.18
C ILE A 190 -6.25 21.68 -8.18
N PRO A 191 -6.16 20.35 -8.03
CA PRO A 191 -6.86 19.41 -8.90
C PRO A 191 -8.36 19.39 -8.57
N ARG A 192 -9.19 19.28 -9.62
CA ARG A 192 -10.65 19.12 -9.50
C ARG A 192 -11.10 17.72 -9.82
N THR A 193 -10.40 17.09 -10.76
CA THR A 193 -10.60 15.72 -11.16
C THR A 193 -9.35 14.90 -10.87
N LEU A 194 -9.52 13.57 -10.87
CA LEU A 194 -8.37 12.67 -10.88
C LEU A 194 -7.45 12.98 -12.05
N ALA A 195 -7.95 13.28 -13.25
CA ALA A 195 -7.11 13.62 -14.39
C ALA A 195 -6.14 14.78 -14.09
N ASP A 196 -6.60 15.82 -13.39
CA ASP A 196 -5.81 17.01 -13.02
C ASP A 196 -4.76 16.75 -11.93
N TRP A 197 -4.84 15.64 -11.19
CA TRP A 197 -3.97 15.40 -10.05
C TRP A 197 -2.61 14.83 -10.49
N SER A 198 -1.58 15.66 -10.63
CA SER A 198 -0.26 15.21 -11.08
C SER A 198 0.59 14.71 -9.91
N THR A 199 0.44 13.43 -9.56
CA THR A 199 1.28 12.76 -8.55
C THR A 199 1.55 11.32 -8.93
N ASP A 200 2.77 10.87 -8.64
CA ASP A 200 3.20 9.48 -8.77
C ASP A 200 2.40 8.55 -7.84
N GLN A 201 1.73 9.12 -6.82
CA GLN A 201 0.88 8.40 -5.87
C GLN A 201 -0.59 8.37 -6.26
N LYS A 202 -0.98 8.90 -7.43
CA LYS A 202 -2.38 9.04 -7.87
C LYS A 202 -3.10 7.71 -7.78
N ARG A 203 -2.46 6.66 -8.31
CA ARG A 203 -3.08 5.35 -8.38
C ARG A 203 -3.12 4.64 -7.03
N SER A 204 -2.04 4.69 -6.23
CA SER A 204 -2.07 4.24 -4.84
C SER A 204 -3.18 4.93 -4.07
N ALA A 205 -3.35 6.24 -4.21
CA ALA A 205 -4.48 6.94 -3.61
C ALA A 205 -5.84 6.43 -4.13
N MET A 206 -5.96 6.06 -5.41
CA MET A 206 -7.21 5.49 -5.97
C MET A 206 -7.51 4.07 -5.50
N VAL A 207 -6.50 3.24 -5.24
CA VAL A 207 -6.68 1.79 -4.99
C VAL A 207 -6.41 1.36 -3.56
N GLU A 208 -5.44 1.98 -2.89
CA GLU A 208 -5.15 1.72 -1.49
C GLU A 208 -6.23 2.40 -0.66
N ARG A 209 -6.86 1.60 0.20
CA ARG A 209 -7.69 2.09 1.28
C ARG A 209 -6.90 1.85 2.54
N LEU A 210 -6.34 2.92 3.09
CA LEU A 210 -5.71 2.85 4.40
C LEU A 210 -6.78 2.56 5.46
N VAL A 211 -6.34 2.08 6.62
CA VAL A 211 -7.24 1.93 7.77
C VAL A 211 -7.88 3.28 8.06
N GLY A 212 -9.22 3.30 8.09
CA GLY A 212 -9.98 4.52 8.29
C GLY A 212 -10.23 5.34 7.02
N ASP A 213 -9.85 4.89 5.82
CA ASP A 213 -10.31 5.50 4.57
C ASP A 213 -11.84 5.39 4.47
N CYS A 214 -12.51 6.49 4.11
CA CYS A 214 -13.97 6.51 3.99
C CYS A 214 -14.47 6.04 2.62
N ARG A 215 -13.58 5.99 1.62
CA ARG A 215 -13.97 5.64 0.24
C ARG A 215 -14.28 4.15 0.18
N PRO A 216 -15.20 3.72 -0.71
CA PRO A 216 -15.51 2.31 -0.86
C PRO A 216 -14.25 1.51 -1.22
N PRO A 217 -14.09 0.27 -0.72
CA PRO A 217 -12.99 -0.59 -1.12
C PRO A 217 -12.99 -0.76 -2.64
N VAL A 218 -11.81 -0.70 -3.25
CA VAL A 218 -11.70 -0.97 -4.68
C VAL A 218 -12.10 -2.42 -4.91
N ALA A 219 -13.03 -2.62 -5.85
CA ALA A 219 -13.41 -3.96 -6.27
C ALA A 219 -12.15 -4.69 -6.71
N PRO A 220 -11.83 -5.87 -6.13
CA PRO A 220 -10.66 -6.61 -6.54
C PRO A 220 -10.78 -6.91 -8.03
N MET A 221 -9.67 -6.80 -8.76
CA MET A 221 -9.65 -7.24 -10.16
C MET A 221 -10.08 -8.71 -10.20
N ALA A 222 -11.00 -9.05 -11.11
CA ALA A 222 -11.48 -10.42 -11.28
C ALA A 222 -10.27 -11.35 -11.45
N ALA A 223 -10.16 -12.46 -10.71
CA ALA A 223 -9.02 -13.36 -10.88
C ALA A 223 -8.94 -13.88 -12.33
N VAL A 224 -7.73 -14.18 -12.83
CA VAL A 224 -7.59 -14.91 -14.09
C VAL A 224 -8.26 -16.27 -13.92
N VAL A 225 -9.33 -16.52 -14.66
CA VAL A 225 -10.05 -17.79 -14.63
C VAL A 225 -9.24 -18.80 -15.42
N LEU A 226 -8.77 -19.84 -14.73
CA LEU A 226 -8.15 -20.99 -15.36
C LEU A 226 -9.24 -22.02 -15.68
N PRO A 227 -9.11 -22.78 -16.78
CA PRO A 227 -9.93 -23.98 -16.95
C PRO A 227 -9.69 -24.94 -15.76
N ALA A 228 -10.61 -25.88 -15.54
CA ALA A 228 -10.37 -26.93 -14.55
C ALA A 228 -9.08 -27.70 -14.90
N PRO A 229 -8.23 -28.03 -13.91
CA PRO A 229 -7.03 -28.81 -14.18
C PRO A 229 -7.40 -30.20 -14.67
N PHE A 230 -6.62 -30.70 -15.63
CA PHE A 230 -6.63 -32.12 -15.95
C PHE A 230 -6.03 -32.91 -14.79
N GLU A 231 -6.83 -33.79 -14.19
CA GLU A 231 -6.43 -34.61 -13.04
C GLU A 231 -5.61 -35.82 -13.54
N GLY A 232 -4.30 -35.73 -13.42
CA GLY A 232 -3.36 -36.75 -13.87
C GLY A 232 -2.94 -37.69 -12.74
N ASN A 233 -2.87 -38.98 -13.02
CA ASN A 233 -2.27 -39.96 -12.11
C ASN A 233 -0.74 -39.94 -12.25
N THR A 234 -0.03 -39.89 -11.13
CA THR A 234 1.42 -40.00 -11.08
C THR A 234 1.84 -41.45 -11.37
N SER A 235 2.80 -41.62 -12.29
CA SER A 235 3.49 -42.90 -12.51
C SER A 235 4.94 -42.77 -12.04
N VAL A 236 5.37 -43.68 -11.18
CA VAL A 236 6.79 -43.77 -10.76
C VAL A 236 7.58 -44.47 -11.87
N LEU A 237 8.61 -43.81 -12.37
CA LEU A 237 9.51 -44.34 -13.40
C LEU A 237 10.75 -44.97 -12.77
N GLU A 238 11.31 -44.29 -11.79
CA GLU A 238 12.51 -44.70 -11.06
C GLU A 238 12.36 -44.28 -9.59
N SER A 239 12.94 -45.05 -8.69
CA SER A 239 12.95 -44.74 -7.26
C SER A 239 14.28 -45.15 -6.66
N SER A 240 14.90 -44.22 -5.94
CA SER A 240 16.17 -44.43 -5.24
C SER A 240 15.96 -44.15 -3.75
N GLU A 241 16.32 -45.11 -2.91
CA GLU A 241 16.31 -44.99 -1.45
C GLU A 241 17.75 -44.96 -0.94
N TYR A 242 18.02 -44.06 0.03
CA TYR A 242 19.36 -43.80 0.53
C TYR A 242 19.50 -44.34 1.96
N VAL A 243 20.36 -45.34 2.14
CA VAL A 243 20.71 -45.93 3.45
C VAL A 243 22.24 -45.99 3.57
N PRO A 244 22.89 -45.15 4.41
CA PRO A 244 22.29 -44.08 5.23
C PRO A 244 21.70 -42.93 4.38
N GLU A 245 20.87 -42.09 5.02
CA GLU A 245 20.29 -40.90 4.36
C GLU A 245 21.40 -40.00 3.79
N LYS A 246 21.19 -39.47 2.58
CA LYS A 246 22.17 -38.61 1.94
C LYS A 246 22.05 -37.19 2.48
N ALA A 247 23.09 -36.71 3.16
CA ALA A 247 23.11 -35.36 3.72
C ALA A 247 23.47 -34.31 2.66
N TYR A 248 22.78 -33.17 2.73
CA TYR A 248 23.08 -31.94 2.00
C TYR A 248 23.17 -30.79 2.99
N ASP A 249 24.14 -29.90 2.83
CA ASP A 249 24.09 -28.62 3.54
C ASP A 249 22.97 -27.72 2.98
N ALA A 250 22.67 -26.63 3.68
CA ALA A 250 21.58 -25.73 3.30
C ALA A 250 21.76 -25.11 1.90
N LYS A 251 22.99 -24.83 1.49
CA LYS A 251 23.30 -24.21 0.19
C LYS A 251 23.14 -25.25 -0.92
N ASP A 252 23.74 -26.42 -0.77
CA ASP A 252 23.66 -27.50 -1.73
C ASP A 252 22.22 -27.98 -1.90
N TRP A 253 21.45 -28.07 -0.80
CA TRP A 253 20.03 -28.38 -0.87
C TRP A 253 19.24 -27.34 -1.67
N LYS A 254 19.51 -26.05 -1.44
CA LYS A 254 18.87 -24.97 -2.18
C LYS A 254 19.19 -25.04 -3.67
N ASP A 255 20.46 -25.18 -4.03
CA ASP A 255 20.88 -25.27 -5.44
C ASP A 255 20.36 -26.55 -6.11
N TRP A 256 20.16 -27.62 -5.34
CA TRP A 256 19.66 -28.88 -5.85
C TRP A 256 18.13 -28.88 -6.06
N THR A 257 17.37 -28.22 -5.18
CA THR A 257 15.89 -28.19 -5.21
C THR A 257 15.30 -26.99 -5.93
N GLN A 258 15.99 -25.85 -5.94
CA GLN A 258 15.54 -24.62 -6.57
C GLN A 258 16.19 -24.42 -7.94
N ASP A 259 15.44 -23.84 -8.87
CA ASP A 259 15.95 -23.46 -10.18
C ASP A 259 16.07 -21.94 -10.28
N THR A 260 17.06 -21.40 -9.57
CA THR A 260 17.33 -19.95 -9.54
C THR A 260 17.53 -19.38 -10.96
N PRO A 261 18.26 -20.04 -11.89
CA PRO A 261 18.38 -19.54 -13.26
C PRO A 261 17.04 -19.36 -13.98
N ARG A 262 16.16 -20.37 -13.99
CA ARG A 262 14.83 -20.24 -14.63
C ARG A 262 13.91 -19.28 -13.88
N ALA A 263 13.97 -19.23 -12.55
CA ALA A 263 13.20 -18.25 -11.77
C ALA A 263 13.62 -16.80 -12.11
N ASN A 264 14.92 -16.53 -12.17
CA ASN A 264 15.44 -15.19 -12.51
C ASN A 264 15.11 -14.79 -13.96
N ALA A 265 15.03 -15.75 -14.89
CA ALA A 265 14.64 -15.48 -16.26
C ALA A 265 13.21 -14.89 -16.38
N CYS A 266 12.34 -15.10 -15.40
CA CYS A 266 10.98 -14.56 -15.38
C CYS A 266 10.90 -13.05 -15.22
N THR A 267 11.91 -12.42 -14.61
CA THR A 267 11.92 -10.97 -14.31
C THR A 267 11.73 -10.10 -15.56
N ARG A 268 12.07 -10.61 -16.75
CA ARG A 268 11.91 -9.92 -18.03
C ARG A 268 10.62 -10.24 -18.78
N LEU A 269 9.86 -11.24 -18.32
CA LEU A 269 8.64 -11.70 -18.99
C LEU A 269 7.37 -11.07 -18.42
N PHE A 270 7.46 -10.47 -17.24
CA PHE A 270 6.34 -9.83 -16.58
C PHE A 270 6.61 -8.34 -16.47
N HIS A 271 5.59 -7.55 -16.77
CA HIS A 271 5.60 -6.11 -16.57
C HIS A 271 4.26 -5.67 -16.01
N ARG A 272 4.24 -4.47 -15.46
CA ARG A 272 3.00 -3.78 -15.12
C ARG A 272 2.57 -2.98 -16.33
N VAL A 273 1.27 -2.93 -16.61
CA VAL A 273 0.74 -2.15 -17.74
C VAL A 273 1.12 -0.67 -17.58
N GLU A 274 1.12 -0.18 -16.34
CA GLU A 274 1.66 1.11 -15.96
C GLU A 274 2.71 0.91 -14.85
N ALA A 275 3.94 1.37 -15.11
CA ALA A 275 5.07 1.20 -14.18
C ALA A 275 4.77 1.76 -12.78
N GLU A 276 3.98 2.85 -12.73
CA GLU A 276 3.59 3.56 -11.52
C GLU A 276 2.42 2.90 -10.76
N ASN A 277 1.77 1.88 -11.35
CA ASN A 277 0.68 1.20 -10.67
C ASN A 277 1.12 -0.09 -9.99
N PHE A 278 1.41 0.00 -8.69
CA PHE A 278 1.74 -1.16 -7.85
C PHE A 278 0.60 -2.16 -7.68
N HIS A 279 -0.64 -1.78 -8.03
CA HIS A 279 -1.82 -2.62 -7.84
C HIS A 279 -2.37 -3.24 -9.12
N GLN A 280 -1.74 -2.97 -10.27
CA GLN A 280 -2.04 -3.71 -11.49
C GLN A 280 -1.43 -5.09 -11.37
N ASP A 281 -2.15 -6.09 -11.88
CA ASP A 281 -1.56 -7.41 -12.01
C ASP A 281 -0.35 -7.38 -12.94
N LEU A 282 0.43 -8.43 -12.87
CA LEU A 282 1.50 -8.64 -13.83
C LEU A 282 0.88 -9.04 -15.17
N HIS A 283 1.48 -8.58 -16.26
CA HIS A 283 1.10 -8.93 -17.63
C HIS A 283 2.30 -9.49 -18.38
N PHE A 284 2.03 -10.37 -19.35
CA PHE A 284 3.07 -10.95 -20.20
C PHE A 284 3.66 -9.89 -21.14
N ALA A 285 4.98 -9.67 -21.06
CA ALA A 285 5.73 -8.61 -21.75
C ALA A 285 5.66 -8.66 -23.28
N HIS A 286 5.48 -9.85 -23.86
CA HIS A 286 5.49 -10.04 -25.30
C HIS A 286 4.09 -10.10 -25.93
N THR A 287 3.07 -9.55 -25.25
CA THR A 287 1.71 -9.49 -25.82
C THR A 287 1.43 -8.11 -26.43
N PRO A 288 1.00 -8.02 -27.69
CA PRO A 288 0.55 -6.75 -28.27
C PRO A 288 -0.51 -6.09 -27.37
N GLY A 289 -0.24 -4.87 -26.92
CA GLY A 289 -1.13 -4.13 -26.02
C GLY A 289 -1.22 -4.69 -24.59
N ALA A 290 -0.29 -5.56 -24.17
CA ALA A 290 -0.15 -6.04 -22.79
C ALA A 290 -1.44 -6.57 -22.16
N ARG A 291 -2.34 -7.22 -22.90
CA ARG A 291 -3.69 -7.52 -22.38
C ARG A 291 -3.76 -8.78 -21.52
N LYS A 292 -2.82 -9.72 -21.67
CA LYS A 292 -2.90 -11.00 -20.96
C LYS A 292 -2.29 -10.88 -19.57
N ARG A 293 -3.13 -11.07 -18.57
CA ARG A 293 -2.74 -11.09 -17.15
C ARG A 293 -2.04 -12.39 -16.82
N VAL A 294 -1.01 -12.28 -15.98
CA VAL A 294 -0.30 -13.39 -15.37
C VAL A 294 -1.24 -14.04 -14.35
N PRO A 295 -1.52 -15.34 -14.44
CA PRO A 295 -2.34 -16.02 -13.45
C PRO A 295 -1.65 -15.99 -12.08
N TYR A 296 -2.43 -16.09 -11.02
CA TYR A 296 -1.94 -16.04 -9.62
C TYR A 296 -1.26 -14.72 -9.21
N ALA A 297 -1.10 -13.75 -10.12
CA ALA A 297 -0.68 -12.41 -9.75
C ALA A 297 -1.86 -11.63 -9.14
N ARG A 298 -1.57 -10.92 -8.04
CA ARG A 298 -2.44 -9.93 -7.41
C ARG A 298 -1.58 -8.76 -6.95
N TYR A 299 -2.04 -7.54 -7.22
CA TYR A 299 -1.35 -6.32 -6.79
C TYR A 299 0.13 -6.31 -7.20
N GLY A 300 0.39 -6.69 -8.46
CA GLY A 300 1.74 -6.68 -9.04
C GLY A 300 2.71 -7.71 -8.45
N VAL A 301 2.22 -8.67 -7.67
CA VAL A 301 3.02 -9.72 -7.03
C VAL A 301 2.38 -11.08 -7.30
N ILE A 302 3.18 -12.11 -7.52
CA ILE A 302 2.70 -13.49 -7.68
C ILE A 302 2.43 -14.06 -6.29
N ASP A 303 1.31 -14.77 -6.13
CA ASP A 303 0.98 -15.48 -4.89
C ASP A 303 2.22 -16.23 -4.34
N PRO A 304 2.62 -16.00 -3.08
CA PRO A 304 3.85 -16.57 -2.52
C PRO A 304 3.84 -18.10 -2.43
N THR A 305 2.66 -18.74 -2.56
CA THR A 305 2.52 -20.21 -2.63
C THR A 305 2.74 -20.77 -4.04
N VAL A 306 2.99 -19.91 -5.03
CA VAL A 306 3.22 -20.25 -6.43
C VAL A 306 4.67 -19.99 -6.79
N GLN A 307 5.36 -21.04 -7.21
CA GLN A 307 6.70 -20.93 -7.78
C GLN A 307 6.59 -20.70 -9.28
N VAL A 308 7.46 -19.84 -9.82
CA VAL A 308 7.44 -19.50 -11.24
C VAL A 308 8.80 -19.73 -11.86
N LEU A 309 8.82 -20.52 -12.94
CA LEU A 309 10.02 -20.81 -13.71
C LEU A 309 9.81 -20.33 -15.15
N CYS A 310 10.86 -19.81 -15.76
CA CYS A 310 10.80 -19.33 -17.13
C CYS A 310 11.97 -19.87 -17.94
N ASP A 311 11.65 -20.50 -19.06
CA ASP A 311 12.56 -20.99 -20.08
C ASP A 311 11.96 -20.71 -21.47
N GLY A 312 11.84 -21.71 -22.34
CA GLY A 312 11.01 -21.61 -23.54
C GLY A 312 9.52 -21.40 -23.22
N HIS A 313 9.10 -21.73 -22.00
CA HIS A 313 7.74 -21.58 -21.47
C HIS A 313 7.75 -20.83 -20.13
N VAL A 314 6.56 -20.52 -19.64
CA VAL A 314 6.34 -19.96 -18.30
C VAL A 314 5.56 -21.00 -17.48
N TRP A 315 6.15 -21.43 -16.38
CA TRP A 315 5.63 -22.49 -15.52
C TRP A 315 5.15 -21.88 -14.21
N PHE A 316 3.94 -22.21 -13.79
CA PHE A 316 3.40 -21.90 -12.47
C PHE A 316 3.19 -23.20 -11.71
N ILE A 317 3.91 -23.38 -10.61
CA ILE A 317 3.82 -24.56 -9.74
C ILE A 317 3.17 -24.12 -8.44
N ARG A 318 1.91 -24.52 -8.23
CA ARG A 318 1.14 -24.21 -7.04
C ARG A 318 1.10 -25.42 -6.12
N ASN A 319 1.63 -25.27 -4.92
CA ASN A 319 1.65 -26.30 -3.88
C ASN A 319 1.10 -25.73 -2.57
N PRO A 320 -0.24 -25.60 -2.44
CA PRO A 320 -0.84 -25.04 -1.24
C PRO A 320 -0.55 -25.95 -0.03
N PRO A 321 -0.23 -25.41 1.15
CA PRO A 321 0.03 -26.21 2.34
C PRO A 321 -1.18 -27.08 2.74
N ASP A 322 -2.39 -26.55 2.57
CA ASP A 322 -3.64 -27.22 2.95
C ASP A 322 -4.22 -28.14 1.85
N SER A 323 -3.48 -28.34 0.75
CA SER A 323 -3.90 -29.20 -0.35
C SER A 323 -3.03 -30.43 -0.45
N ASN A 324 -3.66 -31.60 -0.63
CA ASN A 324 -2.97 -32.82 -1.02
C ASN A 324 -2.67 -32.87 -2.53
N LYS A 325 -2.93 -31.80 -3.29
CA LYS A 325 -2.69 -31.72 -4.73
C LYS A 325 -1.64 -30.67 -5.06
N ILE A 326 -0.86 -30.98 -6.09
CA ILE A 326 0.04 -30.03 -6.75
C ILE A 326 -0.59 -29.70 -8.10
N ALA A 327 -0.68 -28.41 -8.43
CA ALA A 327 -1.12 -27.96 -9.73
C ALA A 327 0.07 -27.34 -10.49
N ILE A 328 0.25 -27.75 -11.74
CA ILE A 328 1.26 -27.19 -12.64
C ILE A 328 0.56 -26.64 -13.87
N THR A 329 0.85 -25.38 -14.16
CA THR A 329 0.29 -24.66 -15.31
C THR A 329 1.42 -24.18 -16.17
N GLN A 330 1.37 -24.47 -17.46
CA GLN A 330 2.37 -24.00 -18.42
C GLN A 330 1.72 -23.03 -19.41
N TYR A 331 2.41 -21.93 -19.66
CA TYR A 331 2.07 -20.94 -20.66
C TYR A 331 3.19 -20.78 -21.68
N THR A 332 2.85 -20.33 -22.87
CA THR A 332 3.82 -19.74 -23.78
C THR A 332 4.37 -18.44 -23.20
N ARG A 333 5.50 -17.96 -23.72
CA ARG A 333 6.04 -16.63 -23.34
C ARG A 333 5.12 -15.46 -23.70
N SER A 334 4.17 -15.67 -24.63
CA SER A 334 3.10 -14.74 -24.99
C SER A 334 1.83 -14.91 -24.15
N GLY A 335 1.85 -15.72 -23.09
CA GLY A 335 0.73 -15.86 -22.16
C GLY A 335 -0.44 -16.70 -22.70
N ASP A 336 -0.21 -17.56 -23.69
CA ASP A 336 -1.20 -18.56 -24.11
C ASP A 336 -1.07 -19.80 -23.23
N LEU A 337 -2.18 -20.28 -22.69
CA LEU A 337 -2.20 -21.46 -21.84
C LEU A 337 -1.89 -22.71 -22.69
N VAL A 338 -0.86 -23.46 -22.32
CA VAL A 338 -0.47 -24.71 -23.00
C VAL A 338 -1.19 -25.90 -22.35
N PHE A 339 -1.06 -26.03 -21.03
CA PHE A 339 -1.83 -27.00 -20.24
C PHE A 339 -2.00 -26.51 -18.80
N HIS A 340 -3.00 -27.08 -18.12
CA HIS A 340 -3.21 -26.95 -16.69
C HIS A 340 -3.51 -28.34 -16.12
N THR A 341 -2.64 -28.89 -15.29
CA THR A 341 -2.82 -30.22 -14.71
C THR A 341 -2.65 -30.18 -13.19
N ALA A 342 -3.33 -31.09 -12.51
CA ALA A 342 -3.16 -31.31 -11.10
C ALA A 342 -2.99 -32.81 -10.83
N PHE A 343 -2.24 -33.14 -9.80
CA PHE A 343 -2.04 -34.52 -9.36
C PHE A 343 -1.93 -34.58 -7.84
N VAL A 344 -2.25 -35.74 -7.28
CA VAL A 344 -2.11 -35.98 -5.85
C VAL A 344 -0.64 -36.02 -5.48
N ARG A 345 -0.26 -35.25 -4.45
CA ARG A 345 1.07 -35.23 -3.87
C ARG A 345 1.46 -36.66 -3.46
N PRO A 346 2.65 -37.16 -3.83
CA PRO A 346 3.12 -38.44 -3.31
C PRO A 346 3.12 -38.41 -1.78
N ARG A 347 2.70 -39.52 -1.15
CA ARG A 347 2.44 -39.56 0.29
C ARG A 347 3.71 -39.22 1.09
N ASP A 348 3.60 -38.21 1.94
CA ASP A 348 4.63 -37.87 2.93
C ASP A 348 4.68 -38.97 4.01
N GLU A 349 5.88 -39.35 4.43
CA GLU A 349 6.08 -40.22 5.59
C GLU A 349 6.10 -39.37 6.86
N PRO A 350 5.63 -39.87 8.01
CA PRO A 350 5.63 -39.10 9.25
C PRO A 350 7.02 -38.55 9.59
N GLY A 351 7.12 -37.23 9.77
CA GLY A 351 8.37 -36.54 10.07
C GLY A 351 9.27 -36.24 8.86
N LEU A 352 8.86 -36.61 7.65
CA LEU A 352 9.54 -36.25 6.40
C LEU A 352 8.70 -35.26 5.59
N THR A 353 9.37 -34.43 4.80
CA THR A 353 8.77 -33.45 3.90
C THR A 353 9.06 -33.85 2.46
N GLY A 354 8.00 -33.99 1.66
CA GLY A 354 8.11 -34.19 0.23
C GLY A 354 8.24 -32.86 -0.53
N THR A 355 9.20 -32.78 -1.45
CA THR A 355 9.46 -31.58 -2.27
C THR A 355 9.71 -31.94 -3.74
N LEU A 356 9.11 -31.18 -4.65
CA LEU A 356 9.38 -31.26 -6.08
C LEU A 356 10.73 -30.60 -6.37
N ARG A 357 11.62 -31.31 -7.07
CA ARG A 357 12.94 -30.79 -7.47
C ARG A 357 12.79 -29.96 -8.74
N LEU A 358 12.70 -28.63 -8.62
CA LEU A 358 12.39 -27.76 -9.75
C LEU A 358 13.32 -27.94 -10.96
N PRO A 359 14.65 -28.09 -10.81
CA PRO A 359 15.55 -28.33 -11.95
C PRO A 359 15.20 -29.54 -12.82
N SER A 360 14.52 -30.55 -12.26
CA SER A 360 14.13 -31.76 -13.00
C SER A 360 12.85 -31.60 -13.83
N LEU A 361 12.04 -30.55 -13.54
CA LEU A 361 10.75 -30.32 -14.16
C LEU A 361 10.91 -29.99 -15.66
N ARG A 362 10.32 -30.84 -16.49
CA ARG A 362 10.28 -30.71 -17.95
C ARG A 362 9.00 -31.33 -18.52
N SER A 363 8.64 -30.94 -19.74
CA SER A 363 7.54 -31.52 -20.51
C SER A 363 8.10 -32.18 -21.77
N GLU A 364 7.65 -33.39 -22.07
CA GLU A 364 8.01 -34.14 -23.28
C GLU A 364 6.81 -34.94 -23.76
N GLY A 365 6.39 -34.71 -25.01
CA GLY A 365 5.12 -35.25 -25.53
C GLY A 365 3.93 -34.80 -24.68
N ASP A 366 3.07 -35.77 -24.33
CA ASP A 366 1.87 -35.57 -23.50
C ASP A 366 2.13 -35.83 -22.01
N TYR A 367 3.38 -35.65 -21.55
CA TYR A 367 3.77 -35.93 -20.17
C TYR A 367 4.62 -34.82 -19.56
N LEU A 368 4.42 -34.61 -18.25
CA LEU A 368 5.35 -33.92 -17.38
C LEU A 368 6.26 -34.91 -16.69
N TYR A 369 7.54 -34.56 -16.57
CA TYR A 369 8.54 -35.32 -15.87
C TYR A 369 9.17 -34.46 -14.79
N PHE A 370 9.35 -35.02 -13.58
CA PHE A 370 10.00 -34.35 -12.47
C PHE A 370 10.43 -35.36 -11.41
N ASP A 371 11.39 -34.98 -10.57
CA ASP A 371 11.82 -35.75 -9.42
C ASP A 371 11.06 -35.25 -8.18
N TRP A 372 10.50 -36.19 -7.44
CA TRP A 372 9.94 -35.99 -6.11
C TRP A 372 10.92 -36.49 -5.05
N THR A 373 11.17 -35.67 -4.04
CA THR A 373 12.20 -35.94 -3.04
C THR A 373 11.55 -35.96 -1.67
N VAL A 374 11.99 -36.88 -0.80
CA VAL A 374 11.49 -36.99 0.57
C VAL A 374 12.68 -36.83 1.51
N SER A 375 12.66 -35.77 2.32
CA SER A 375 13.77 -35.42 3.21
C SER A 375 13.29 -34.97 4.59
N ARG A 376 14.23 -34.82 5.53
CA ARG A 376 14.01 -34.15 6.82
C ARG A 376 15.15 -33.18 7.12
N SER A 377 14.84 -32.16 7.90
CA SER A 377 15.85 -31.27 8.48
C SER A 377 16.32 -31.82 9.82
N ASP A 378 17.63 -31.85 10.06
CA ASP A 378 18.21 -32.11 11.39
C ASP A 378 18.62 -30.81 12.13
N GLY A 379 18.30 -29.66 11.53
CA GLY A 379 18.70 -28.33 12.00
C GLY A 379 19.88 -27.75 11.23
N SER A 380 20.85 -28.57 10.82
CA SER A 380 22.07 -28.15 10.13
C SER A 380 22.12 -28.58 8.66
N GLN A 381 21.50 -29.72 8.35
CA GLN A 381 21.52 -30.40 7.09
C GLN A 381 20.12 -30.86 6.69
N GLN A 382 19.96 -31.09 5.40
CA GLN A 382 18.82 -31.78 4.83
C GLN A 382 19.22 -33.22 4.53
N LEU A 383 18.53 -34.16 5.16
CA LEU A 383 18.77 -35.59 5.03
C LEU A 383 17.79 -36.16 4.02
N LEU A 384 18.27 -36.46 2.81
CA LEU A 384 17.48 -37.05 1.73
C LEU A 384 17.34 -38.55 1.95
N LYS A 385 16.10 -39.01 2.11
CA LYS A 385 15.77 -40.42 2.27
C LYS A 385 15.42 -41.10 0.94
N ARG A 386 14.63 -40.43 0.10
CA ARG A 386 14.15 -41.00 -1.17
C ARG A 386 14.07 -39.95 -2.28
N SER A 387 14.39 -40.35 -3.49
CA SER A 387 14.13 -39.60 -4.72
C SER A 387 13.36 -40.48 -5.71
N GLN A 388 12.34 -39.93 -6.37
CA GLN A 388 11.49 -40.66 -7.32
C GLN A 388 11.33 -39.85 -8.59
N SER A 389 11.68 -40.43 -9.73
CA SER A 389 11.39 -39.84 -11.04
C SER A 389 9.94 -40.16 -11.39
N LEU A 390 9.11 -39.14 -11.56
CA LEU A 390 7.68 -39.27 -11.82
C LEU A 390 7.33 -38.77 -13.21
N ARG A 391 6.24 -39.32 -13.77
CA ARG A 391 5.52 -38.69 -14.87
C ARG A 391 4.04 -38.50 -14.58
N VAL A 392 3.46 -37.45 -15.15
CA VAL A 392 2.02 -37.14 -15.08
C VAL A 392 1.53 -36.83 -16.49
N PRO A 393 0.41 -37.43 -16.95
CA PRO A 393 -0.15 -37.09 -18.25
C PRO A 393 -0.63 -35.64 -18.28
N THR A 394 -0.32 -34.93 -19.35
CA THR A 394 -0.89 -33.62 -19.66
C THR A 394 -1.97 -33.81 -20.71
N SER A 395 -3.20 -33.38 -20.42
CA SER A 395 -4.10 -33.10 -21.53
C SER A 395 -3.61 -31.81 -22.19
N ALA A 396 -3.18 -31.89 -23.45
CA ALA A 396 -3.22 -30.71 -24.28
C ALA A 396 -4.65 -30.17 -24.21
N LEU A 397 -4.83 -28.89 -23.90
CA LEU A 397 -6.07 -28.24 -24.30
C LEU A 397 -6.09 -28.39 -25.82
N ALA A 398 -7.12 -29.05 -26.37
CA ALA A 398 -7.22 -29.31 -27.80
C ALA A 398 -6.78 -28.05 -28.57
N ARG A 399 -5.67 -28.15 -29.31
CA ARG A 399 -5.02 -27.00 -29.96
C ARG A 399 -5.95 -26.32 -30.95
#